data_AF-A0A521LN04-F1
#
_entry.id   AF-A0A521LN04-F1
#
_cell.length_a   1.000
_cell.length_b   1.000
_cell.length_c   1.000
_cell.angle_alpha   90.00
_cell.angle_beta   90.00
_cell.angle_gamma   90.00
#
_symmetry.space_group_name_H-M   'P 1'
#
loop_
_entity.id
_entity.type
_entity.pdbx_description
1 polymer ?
#
loop_
_entity_poly.entity_id
_entity_poly.type
_entity_poly.pdbx_seq_one_letter_code
_entity_poly.pdbx_strand_id
1 'polypeptide(L)'
;MAAKLFAVLILLGAVAVLITGVLGYVRARDALEQAIFHQLTTARQNKARQIETYFRTIHAELRLLATSKMVVDATRDFRAAVAELERPDAPPELQRKVHDWYLSNFMPEMRRVLGKEPDLNDYVPTSAAADYLQYHYIVTNPHPADRRKLVDDPGDGSTYSKLHATYHPLMRAAATTVGFFDFLIADPKTGRLIYTVEKEVDFVTSLRVGPYRHSNIAAAVARCAT
;
A
#
# COMPACT_ATOMS: atom_id res chain seq x y z
N MET A 1 44.54 -52.04 -54.87
CA MET A 1 43.09 -51.76 -55.03
C MET A 1 42.34 -51.79 -53.70
N ALA A 2 42.60 -52.76 -52.81
CA ALA A 2 41.93 -52.89 -51.50
C ALA A 2 42.03 -51.64 -50.58
N ALA A 3 43.21 -51.02 -50.44
CA ALA A 3 43.40 -49.85 -49.56
C ALA A 3 42.57 -48.61 -49.98
N LYS A 4 42.38 -48.39 -51.28
CA LYS A 4 41.55 -47.30 -51.81
C LYS A 4 40.06 -47.53 -51.49
N LEU A 5 39.60 -48.79 -51.56
CA LEU A 5 38.22 -49.16 -51.25
C LEU A 5 37.91 -48.98 -49.76
N PHE A 6 38.83 -49.38 -48.88
CA PHE A 6 38.71 -49.21 -47.42
C PHE A 6 38.67 -47.73 -47.01
N ALA A 7 39.51 -46.89 -47.61
CA ALA A 7 39.52 -45.45 -47.32
C ALA A 7 38.20 -44.77 -47.69
N VAL A 8 37.60 -45.15 -48.84
CA VAL A 8 36.30 -44.62 -49.28
C VAL A 8 35.18 -45.01 -48.32
N LEU A 9 35.16 -46.26 -47.83
CA LEU A 9 34.17 -46.72 -46.86
C LEU A 9 34.26 -46.00 -45.51
N ILE A 10 35.49 -45.76 -45.01
CA ILE A 10 35.71 -45.01 -43.78
C ILE A 10 35.24 -43.56 -43.92
N LEU A 11 35.55 -42.91 -45.05
CA LEU A 11 35.12 -41.55 -45.32
C LEU A 11 33.59 -41.44 -45.36
N LEU A 12 32.91 -42.38 -46.01
CA LEU A 12 31.45 -42.45 -46.08
C LEU A 12 30.82 -42.64 -44.70
N GLY A 13 31.39 -43.55 -43.89
CA GLY A 13 30.96 -43.75 -42.51
C GLY A 13 31.16 -42.51 -41.65
N ALA A 14 32.30 -41.84 -41.77
CA ALA A 14 32.61 -40.61 -41.05
C ALA A 14 31.64 -39.47 -41.42
N VAL A 15 31.35 -39.31 -42.72
CA VAL A 15 30.38 -38.31 -43.19
C VAL A 15 28.97 -38.63 -42.67
N ALA A 16 28.53 -39.89 -42.69
CA ALA A 16 27.23 -40.28 -42.16
C ALA A 16 27.12 -39.97 -40.65
N VAL A 17 28.13 -40.34 -39.87
CA VAL A 17 28.20 -40.03 -38.42
C VAL A 17 28.19 -38.53 -38.18
N LEU A 18 28.93 -37.76 -38.98
CA LEU A 18 28.98 -36.29 -38.85
C LEU A 18 27.62 -35.67 -39.16
N ILE A 19 26.95 -36.10 -40.23
CA ILE A 19 25.60 -35.62 -40.57
C ILE A 19 24.60 -35.97 -39.46
N THR A 20 24.57 -37.21 -38.99
CA THR A 20 23.67 -37.63 -37.91
C THR A 20 23.97 -36.89 -36.61
N GLY A 21 25.24 -36.67 -36.29
CA GLY A 21 25.68 -35.92 -35.11
C GLY A 21 25.23 -34.46 -35.15
N VAL A 22 25.46 -33.77 -36.28
CA VAL A 22 25.01 -32.37 -36.47
C VAL A 22 23.49 -32.26 -36.41
N LEU A 23 22.79 -33.15 -37.11
CA LEU A 23 21.32 -33.15 -37.14
C LEU A 23 20.72 -33.47 -35.76
N GLY A 24 21.33 -34.41 -35.03
CA GLY A 24 20.97 -34.72 -33.65
C GLY A 24 21.23 -33.56 -32.70
N TYR A 25 22.38 -32.90 -32.83
CA TYR A 25 22.74 -31.73 -32.03
C TYR A 25 21.77 -30.57 -32.23
N VAL A 26 21.44 -30.23 -33.49
CA VAL A 26 20.48 -29.15 -33.81
C VAL A 26 19.11 -29.48 -33.22
N ARG A 27 18.60 -30.70 -33.42
CA ARG A 27 17.30 -31.11 -32.86
C ARG A 27 17.29 -31.09 -31.34
N ALA A 28 18.35 -31.55 -30.70
CA ALA A 28 18.47 -31.55 -29.25
C ALA A 28 18.53 -30.11 -28.70
N ARG A 29 19.28 -29.23 -29.36
CA ARG A 29 19.34 -27.80 -29.03
C ARG A 29 17.96 -27.15 -29.15
N ASP A 30 17.27 -27.34 -30.28
CA ASP A 30 15.95 -26.75 -30.53
C ASP A 30 14.92 -27.27 -29.51
N ALA A 31 14.93 -28.57 -29.22
CA ALA A 31 14.03 -29.17 -28.24
C ALA A 31 14.30 -28.64 -26.81
N LEU A 32 15.56 -28.48 -26.43
CA LEU A 32 15.94 -27.94 -25.12
C LEU A 32 15.57 -26.46 -25.01
N GLU A 33 15.80 -25.68 -26.07
CA GLU A 33 15.41 -24.28 -26.15
C GLU A 33 13.89 -24.11 -26.01
N GLN A 34 13.11 -24.87 -26.78
CA GLN A 34 11.64 -24.88 -26.66
C GLN A 34 11.18 -25.28 -25.26
N ALA A 35 11.79 -26.31 -24.66
CA ALA A 35 11.45 -26.75 -23.30
C ALA A 35 11.71 -25.64 -22.26
N ILE A 36 12.84 -24.95 -22.36
CA ILE A 36 13.17 -23.82 -21.47
C ILE A 36 12.16 -22.67 -21.67
N PHE A 37 11.84 -22.30 -22.90
CA PHE A 37 10.83 -21.26 -23.18
C PHE A 37 9.44 -21.63 -22.67
N HIS A 38 9.02 -22.89 -22.82
CA HIS A 38 7.77 -23.39 -22.26
C HIS A 38 7.76 -23.32 -20.73
N GLN A 39 8.88 -23.68 -20.08
CA GLN A 39 9.01 -23.61 -18.63
C GLN A 39 8.93 -22.16 -18.12
N LEU A 40 9.64 -21.23 -18.77
CA LEU A 40 9.58 -19.79 -18.44
C LEU A 40 8.18 -19.23 -18.67
N THR A 41 7.52 -19.62 -19.75
CA THR A 41 6.14 -19.21 -20.04
C THR A 41 5.18 -19.71 -18.98
N THR A 42 5.29 -20.98 -18.56
CA THR A 42 4.48 -21.57 -17.50
C THR A 42 4.73 -20.87 -16.17
N ALA A 43 5.99 -20.61 -15.83
CA ALA A 43 6.35 -19.88 -14.62
C ALA A 43 5.75 -18.46 -14.62
N ARG A 44 5.86 -17.75 -15.75
CA ARG A 44 5.26 -16.41 -15.94
C ARG A 44 3.74 -16.45 -15.79
N GLN A 45 3.05 -17.40 -16.42
CA GLN A 45 1.60 -17.55 -16.35
C GLN A 45 1.14 -17.88 -14.92
N ASN A 46 1.84 -18.78 -14.24
CA ASN A 46 1.53 -19.11 -12.85
C ASN A 46 1.71 -17.91 -11.93
N LYS A 47 2.76 -17.11 -12.12
CA LYS A 47 2.97 -15.88 -11.36
C LYS A 47 1.91 -14.83 -11.65
N ALA A 48 1.52 -14.64 -12.91
CA ALA A 48 0.43 -13.74 -13.28
C ALA A 48 -0.88 -14.15 -12.57
N ARG A 49 -1.25 -15.44 -12.65
CA ARG A 49 -2.43 -15.98 -11.96
C ARG A 49 -2.35 -15.80 -10.44
N GLN A 50 -1.18 -16.03 -9.84
CA GLN A 50 -0.98 -15.83 -8.40
C GLN A 50 -1.26 -14.38 -7.99
N ILE A 51 -0.78 -13.40 -8.77
CA ILE A 51 -1.01 -11.97 -8.52
C ILE A 51 -2.50 -11.62 -8.71
N GLU A 52 -3.15 -12.12 -9.76
CA GLU A 52 -4.58 -11.91 -10.01
C GLU A 52 -5.45 -12.47 -8.89
N THR A 53 -5.15 -13.69 -8.43
CA THR A 53 -5.85 -14.31 -7.30
C THR A 53 -5.65 -13.51 -6.03
N TYR A 54 -4.44 -13.05 -5.75
CA TYR A 54 -4.14 -12.22 -4.59
C TYR A 54 -4.98 -10.95 -4.54
N PHE A 55 -5.01 -10.17 -5.64
CA PHE A 55 -5.82 -8.94 -5.69
C PHE A 55 -7.33 -9.22 -5.63
N ARG A 56 -7.78 -10.36 -6.20
CA ARG A 56 -9.19 -10.78 -6.09
C ARG A 56 -9.57 -11.07 -4.64
N THR A 57 -8.70 -11.73 -3.89
CA THR A 57 -8.90 -11.99 -2.45
C THR A 57 -8.97 -10.68 -1.66
N ILE A 58 -7.99 -9.79 -1.85
CA ILE A 58 -8.00 -8.46 -1.19
C ILE A 58 -9.30 -7.71 -1.47
N HIS A 59 -9.76 -7.70 -2.73
CA HIS A 59 -11.00 -7.01 -3.09
C HIS A 59 -12.23 -7.64 -2.42
N ALA A 60 -12.28 -8.97 -2.30
CA ALA A 60 -13.37 -9.66 -1.61
C ALA A 60 -13.37 -9.36 -0.10
N GLU A 61 -12.20 -9.38 0.54
CA GLU A 61 -12.03 -9.07 1.97
C GLU A 61 -12.38 -7.60 2.27
N LEU A 62 -11.89 -6.65 1.46
CA LEU A 62 -12.26 -5.24 1.56
C LEU A 62 -13.77 -5.03 1.42
N ARG A 63 -14.41 -5.72 0.46
CA ARG A 63 -15.86 -5.63 0.27
C ARG A 63 -16.60 -6.17 1.50
N LEU A 64 -16.18 -7.31 2.03
CA LEU A 64 -16.78 -7.90 3.24
C LEU A 64 -16.68 -6.92 4.43
N LEU A 65 -15.47 -6.38 4.67
CA LEU A 65 -15.23 -5.41 5.74
C LEU A 65 -16.06 -4.14 5.55
N ALA A 66 -16.08 -3.56 4.34
CA ALA A 66 -16.85 -2.37 4.01
C ALA A 66 -18.37 -2.54 4.21
N THR A 67 -18.89 -3.75 4.00
CA THR A 67 -20.31 -4.08 4.25
C THR A 67 -20.61 -4.51 5.69
N SER A 68 -19.59 -4.68 6.53
CA SER A 68 -19.79 -5.10 7.92
C SER A 68 -20.46 -4.00 8.73
N LYS A 69 -21.35 -4.38 9.66
CA LYS A 69 -22.01 -3.44 10.57
C LYS A 69 -21.00 -2.57 11.34
N MET A 70 -19.88 -3.16 11.77
CA MET A 70 -18.80 -2.46 12.46
C MET A 70 -18.25 -1.28 11.64
N VAL A 71 -17.89 -1.50 10.37
CA VAL A 71 -17.31 -0.44 9.53
C VAL A 71 -18.37 0.59 9.14
N VAL A 72 -19.60 0.16 8.88
CA VAL A 72 -20.72 1.07 8.56
C VAL A 72 -21.02 2.00 9.74
N ASP A 73 -21.17 1.46 10.95
CA ASP A 73 -21.43 2.24 12.16
C ASP A 73 -20.24 3.16 12.47
N ALA A 74 -19.02 2.63 12.45
CA ALA A 74 -17.81 3.42 12.67
C ALA A 74 -17.65 4.57 11.67
N THR A 75 -17.97 4.35 10.39
CA THR A 75 -17.92 5.41 9.36
C THR A 75 -18.89 6.55 9.70
N ARG A 76 -20.12 6.21 10.12
CA ARG A 76 -21.12 7.21 10.51
C ARG A 76 -20.67 7.96 11.77
N ASP A 77 -20.23 7.23 12.78
CA ASP A 77 -19.93 7.77 14.10
C ASP A 77 -18.64 8.62 14.06
N PHE A 78 -17.57 8.16 13.40
CA PHE A 78 -16.35 8.95 13.21
C PHE A 78 -16.60 10.20 12.37
N ARG A 79 -17.45 10.13 11.34
CA ARG A 79 -17.80 11.32 10.55
C ARG A 79 -18.44 12.40 11.43
N ALA A 80 -19.35 12.01 12.33
CA ALA A 80 -19.97 12.94 13.27
C ALA A 80 -18.95 13.49 14.28
N ALA A 81 -18.11 12.64 14.85
CA ALA A 81 -17.09 13.04 15.83
C ALA A 81 -16.02 13.96 15.23
N VAL A 82 -15.57 13.71 14.00
CA VAL A 82 -14.64 14.62 13.29
C VAL A 82 -15.30 15.96 13.02
N ALA A 83 -16.58 15.99 12.66
CA ALA A 83 -17.31 17.25 12.46
C ALA A 83 -17.48 18.04 13.76
N GLU A 84 -17.63 17.37 14.91
CA GLU A 84 -17.67 18.02 16.24
C GLU A 84 -16.36 18.74 16.58
N LEU A 85 -15.23 18.22 16.08
CA LEU A 85 -13.90 18.78 16.29
C LEU A 85 -13.53 19.89 15.30
N GLU A 86 -14.33 20.11 14.26
CA GLU A 86 -14.21 21.26 13.36
C GLU A 86 -14.77 22.52 14.02
N ARG A 87 -14.10 22.98 15.09
CA ARG A 87 -14.48 24.17 15.84
C ARG A 87 -13.52 25.33 15.50
N PRO A 88 -14.02 26.54 15.21
CA PRO A 88 -13.19 27.69 14.88
C PRO A 88 -12.25 28.16 16.00
N ASP A 89 -12.47 27.72 17.23
CA ASP A 89 -11.79 28.15 18.46
C ASP A 89 -10.72 27.15 18.95
N ALA A 90 -10.26 26.23 18.09
CA ALA A 90 -9.17 25.32 18.45
C ALA A 90 -7.94 26.09 18.98
N PRO A 91 -7.35 25.68 20.13
CA PRO A 91 -6.25 26.41 20.73
C PRO A 91 -5.06 26.56 19.76
N PRO A 92 -4.56 27.78 19.50
CA PRO A 92 -3.42 28.00 18.60
C PRO A 92 -2.14 27.26 19.04
N GLU A 93 -2.04 26.92 20.32
CA GLU A 93 -0.95 26.10 20.85
C GLU A 93 -0.90 24.70 20.22
N LEU A 94 -2.06 24.10 19.94
CA LEU A 94 -2.13 22.74 19.43
C LEU A 94 -1.60 22.68 17.99
N GLN A 95 -2.05 23.60 17.14
CA GLN A 95 -1.52 23.77 15.78
C GLN A 95 0.01 23.95 15.80
N ARG A 96 0.52 24.82 16.68
CA ARG A 96 1.96 25.03 16.82
C ARG A 96 2.71 23.74 17.17
N LYS A 97 2.22 22.94 18.13
CA LYS A 97 2.85 21.66 18.51
C LYS A 97 2.86 20.66 17.35
N VAL A 98 1.79 20.61 16.55
CA VAL A 98 1.74 19.77 15.35
C VAL A 98 2.77 20.25 14.32
N HIS A 99 2.83 21.55 14.03
CA HIS A 99 3.81 22.12 13.10
C HIS A 99 5.26 21.87 13.55
N ASP A 100 5.56 22.07 14.84
CA ASP A 100 6.88 21.79 15.42
C ASP A 100 7.26 20.30 15.28
N TRP A 101 6.27 19.41 15.44
CA TRP A 101 6.47 17.99 15.22
C TRP A 101 6.77 17.67 13.75
N TYR A 102 6.06 18.27 12.80
CA TYR A 102 6.34 18.10 11.36
C TYR A 102 7.76 18.54 11.01
N LEU A 103 8.17 19.73 11.47
CA LEU A 103 9.52 20.26 11.25
C LEU A 103 10.62 19.33 11.79
N SER A 104 10.38 18.72 12.95
CA SER A 104 11.38 17.91 13.64
C SER A 104 11.41 16.45 13.17
N ASN A 105 10.26 15.88 12.77
CA ASN A 105 10.12 14.43 12.55
C ASN A 105 9.80 14.06 11.10
N PHE A 106 9.10 14.92 10.34
CA PHE A 106 8.62 14.59 8.99
C PHE A 106 9.44 15.28 7.89
N MET A 107 9.69 16.58 8.06
CA MET A 107 10.41 17.39 7.06
C MET A 107 11.84 16.94 6.77
N PRO A 108 12.65 16.44 7.73
CA PRO A 108 13.99 15.95 7.43
C PRO A 108 13.99 14.81 6.41
N GLU A 109 13.01 13.91 6.52
CA GLU A 109 12.84 12.79 5.60
C GLU A 109 12.38 13.27 4.22
N MET A 110 11.45 14.24 4.17
CA MET A 110 11.01 14.83 2.90
C MET A 110 12.16 15.54 2.17
N ARG A 111 13.00 16.28 2.90
CA ARG A 111 14.21 16.89 2.34
C ARG A 111 15.14 15.84 1.74
N ARG A 112 15.35 14.73 2.44
CA ARG A 112 16.20 13.61 1.98
C ARG A 112 15.64 12.97 0.71
N VAL A 113 14.34 12.75 0.64
CA VAL A 113 13.67 12.09 -0.51
C VAL A 113 13.58 13.03 -1.72
N LEU A 114 13.25 14.30 -1.51
CA LEU A 114 13.04 15.26 -2.59
C LEU A 114 14.34 15.91 -3.09
N GLY A 115 15.43 15.84 -2.32
CA GLY A 115 16.69 16.51 -2.62
C GLY A 115 16.60 18.04 -2.62
N LYS A 116 15.54 18.62 -2.03
CA LYS A 116 15.31 20.06 -1.91
C LYS A 116 14.57 20.38 -0.62
N GLU A 117 14.59 21.65 -0.21
CA GLU A 117 13.77 22.12 0.92
C GLU A 117 12.28 22.15 0.51
N PRO A 118 11.41 21.34 1.16
CA PRO A 118 9.97 21.43 0.95
C PRO A 118 9.37 22.60 1.74
N ASP A 119 8.30 23.23 1.23
CA ASP A 119 7.52 24.19 2.02
C ASP A 119 6.71 23.43 3.07
N LEU A 120 6.80 23.82 4.35
CA LEU A 120 6.04 23.22 5.44
C LEU A 120 4.53 23.31 5.19
N ASN A 121 4.06 24.43 4.63
CA ASN A 121 2.63 24.69 4.42
C ASN A 121 2.00 23.71 3.42
N ASP A 122 2.81 23.04 2.60
CA ASP A 122 2.33 22.01 1.69
C ASP A 122 1.96 20.70 2.40
N TYR A 123 2.46 20.47 3.62
CA TYR A 123 2.34 19.19 4.32
C TYR A 123 1.52 19.23 5.60
N VAL A 124 1.52 20.35 6.30
CA VAL A 124 0.82 20.48 7.58
C VAL A 124 -0.70 20.42 7.41
N PRO A 125 -1.43 19.96 8.44
CA PRO A 125 -2.88 20.00 8.43
C PRO A 125 -3.43 21.42 8.30
N THR A 126 -4.62 21.54 7.72
CA THR A 126 -5.28 22.84 7.46
C THR A 126 -6.61 22.99 8.19
N SER A 127 -6.97 22.04 9.06
CA SER A 127 -8.25 22.07 9.77
C SER A 127 -8.10 21.76 11.25
N ALA A 128 -8.99 22.36 12.05
CA ALA A 128 -8.97 22.25 13.51
C ALA A 128 -9.07 20.80 13.98
N ALA A 129 -9.92 20.00 13.34
CA ALA A 129 -10.06 18.58 13.66
C ALA A 129 -8.79 17.79 13.35
N ALA A 130 -8.09 18.13 12.25
CA ALA A 130 -6.87 17.45 11.86
C ALA A 130 -5.72 17.80 12.80
N ASP A 131 -5.57 19.07 13.17
CA ASP A 131 -4.63 19.49 14.20
C ASP A 131 -4.91 18.72 15.51
N TYR A 132 -6.15 18.79 16.02
CA TYR A 132 -6.55 18.15 17.28
C TYR A 132 -6.23 16.66 17.32
N LEU A 133 -6.67 15.92 16.30
CA LEU A 133 -6.50 14.47 16.27
C LEU A 133 -5.05 14.06 15.98
N GLN A 134 -4.31 14.77 15.13
CA GLN A 134 -2.90 14.46 14.93
C GLN A 134 -2.08 14.77 16.18
N TYR A 135 -2.40 15.82 16.93
CA TYR A 135 -1.75 16.07 18.21
C TYR A 135 -1.87 14.87 19.15
N HIS A 136 -3.10 14.40 19.38
CA HIS A 136 -3.35 13.32 20.34
C HIS A 136 -2.86 11.94 19.88
N TYR A 137 -2.95 11.64 18.58
CA TYR A 137 -2.64 10.30 18.05
C TYR A 137 -1.24 10.17 17.40
N ILE A 138 -0.59 11.29 17.06
CA ILE A 138 0.75 11.28 16.41
C ILE A 138 1.77 11.96 17.31
N VAL A 139 1.52 13.21 17.71
CA VAL A 139 2.52 14.04 18.41
C VAL A 139 2.76 13.54 19.83
N THR A 140 1.69 13.30 20.59
CA THR A 140 1.76 12.82 21.98
C THR A 140 1.71 11.30 22.10
N ASN A 141 1.85 10.57 20.99
CA ASN A 141 1.78 9.12 21.02
C ASN A 141 2.98 8.55 21.80
N PRO A 142 2.76 7.73 22.84
CA PRO A 142 3.86 7.17 23.63
C PRO A 142 4.65 6.09 22.87
N HIS A 143 4.12 5.61 21.74
CA HIS A 143 4.76 4.60 20.90
C HIS A 143 5.56 5.24 19.76
N PRO A 144 6.62 4.57 19.28
CA PRO A 144 7.34 5.01 18.09
C PRO A 144 6.45 4.99 16.85
N ALA A 145 6.92 5.63 15.78
CA ALA A 145 6.16 5.84 14.54
C ALA A 145 5.49 4.57 13.99
N ASP A 146 6.22 3.46 13.94
CA ASP A 146 5.78 2.15 13.45
C ASP A 146 4.78 1.42 14.36
N ARG A 147 4.51 1.97 15.55
CA ARG A 147 3.64 1.38 16.57
C ARG A 147 2.61 2.35 17.13
N ARG A 148 2.37 3.49 16.48
CA ARG A 148 1.34 4.46 16.89
C ARG A 148 -0.05 3.84 16.99
N LYS A 149 -0.33 2.85 16.14
CA LYS A 149 -1.53 2.02 16.17
C LYS A 149 -1.80 1.27 17.48
N LEU A 150 -0.95 1.35 18.49
CA LEU A 150 -1.20 0.71 19.79
C LEU A 150 -1.99 1.59 20.76
N VAL A 151 -2.17 2.89 20.45
CA VAL A 151 -3.01 3.79 21.24
C VAL A 151 -4.48 3.53 20.92
N ASP A 152 -5.21 3.00 21.90
CA ASP A 152 -6.67 2.85 21.81
C ASP A 152 -7.40 4.13 22.25
N ASP A 153 -6.91 4.81 23.29
CA ASP A 153 -7.44 6.08 23.81
C ASP A 153 -6.29 6.98 24.29
N PRO A 154 -6.09 8.19 23.73
CA PRO A 154 -5.09 9.15 24.18
C PRO A 154 -5.48 9.91 25.46
N GLY A 155 -6.69 9.72 25.98
CA GLY A 155 -7.16 10.35 27.22
C GLY A 155 -7.61 11.81 27.07
N ASP A 156 -7.96 12.24 25.86
CA ASP A 156 -8.41 13.61 25.56
C ASP A 156 -9.88 13.90 25.94
N GLY A 157 -10.65 12.85 26.27
CA GLY A 157 -12.06 12.92 26.63
C GLY A 157 -13.02 13.14 25.45
N SER A 158 -12.52 13.20 24.22
CA SER A 158 -13.31 13.51 23.03
C SER A 158 -14.28 12.38 22.67
N THR A 159 -15.39 12.72 22.00
CA THR A 159 -16.29 11.71 21.41
C THR A 159 -15.53 10.79 20.45
N TYR A 160 -14.57 11.35 19.70
CA TYR A 160 -13.72 10.60 18.78
C TYR A 160 -12.94 9.51 19.52
N SER A 161 -12.25 9.84 20.62
CA SER A 161 -11.44 8.88 21.37
C SER A 161 -12.25 7.78 22.02
N LYS A 162 -13.47 8.07 22.50
CA LYS A 162 -14.40 7.05 23.02
C LYS A 162 -14.80 6.04 21.95
N LEU A 163 -15.12 6.53 20.75
CA LEU A 163 -15.41 5.67 19.60
C LEU A 163 -14.17 4.90 19.14
N HIS A 164 -13.00 5.56 19.16
CA HIS A 164 -11.72 4.96 18.81
C HIS A 164 -11.39 3.79 19.75
N ALA A 165 -11.52 3.96 21.06
CA ALA A 165 -11.31 2.90 22.04
C ALA A 165 -12.21 1.67 21.81
N THR A 166 -13.37 1.87 21.17
CA THR A 166 -14.31 0.79 20.83
C THR A 166 -13.96 0.12 19.51
N TYR A 167 -13.75 0.90 18.44
CA TYR A 167 -13.59 0.38 17.08
C TYR A 167 -12.16 0.04 16.70
N HIS A 168 -11.17 0.77 17.23
CA HIS A 168 -9.77 0.63 16.82
C HIS A 168 -9.18 -0.75 17.12
N PRO A 169 -9.39 -1.39 18.29
CA PRO A 169 -8.89 -2.74 18.53
C PRO A 169 -9.40 -3.76 17.50
N LEU A 170 -10.68 -3.63 17.12
CA LEU A 170 -11.33 -4.51 16.14
C LEU A 170 -10.81 -4.27 14.72
N MET A 171 -10.65 -3.01 14.33
CA MET A 171 -10.11 -2.64 13.01
C MET A 171 -8.61 -2.97 12.89
N ARG A 172 -7.83 -2.81 13.96
CA ARG A 172 -6.42 -3.22 14.04
C ARG A 172 -6.30 -4.74 13.90
N ALA A 173 -7.15 -5.49 14.58
CA ALA A 173 -7.20 -6.95 14.45
C ALA A 173 -7.61 -7.36 13.03
N ALA A 174 -8.61 -6.70 12.43
CA ALA A 174 -9.04 -6.94 11.06
C ALA A 174 -7.89 -6.69 10.08
N ALA A 175 -7.23 -5.52 10.14
CA ALA A 175 -6.10 -5.15 9.29
C ALA A 175 -4.93 -6.14 9.41
N THR A 176 -4.61 -6.56 10.63
CA THR A 176 -3.56 -7.56 10.89
C THR A 176 -3.92 -8.92 10.30
N THR A 177 -5.18 -9.34 10.43
CA THR A 177 -5.64 -10.67 9.97
C THR A 177 -5.59 -10.79 8.45
N VAL A 178 -5.99 -9.73 7.75
CA VAL A 178 -5.99 -9.69 6.27
C VAL A 178 -4.64 -9.26 5.69
N GLY A 179 -3.71 -8.79 6.52
CA GLY A 179 -2.37 -8.36 6.10
C GLY A 179 -2.34 -7.00 5.41
N PHE A 180 -3.25 -6.09 5.74
CA PHE A 180 -3.19 -4.71 5.25
C PHE A 180 -2.11 -3.93 6.01
N PHE A 181 -1.33 -3.14 5.26
CA PHE A 181 -0.43 -2.17 5.87
C PHE A 181 -1.20 -1.13 6.68
N ASP A 182 -2.29 -0.61 6.12
CA ASP A 182 -3.19 0.31 6.82
C ASP A 182 -4.66 0.04 6.43
N PHE A 183 -5.57 0.31 7.36
CA PHE A 183 -7.01 0.31 7.14
C PHE A 183 -7.52 1.74 7.32
N LEU A 184 -8.02 2.30 6.22
CA LEU A 184 -8.44 3.69 6.12
C LEU A 184 -9.97 3.77 5.96
N ILE A 185 -10.59 4.74 6.62
CA ILE A 185 -11.98 5.13 6.36
C ILE A 185 -11.98 6.58 5.91
N ALA A 186 -12.62 6.83 4.77
CA ALA A 186 -12.81 8.15 4.22
C ALA A 186 -14.28 8.52 4.21
N ASP A 187 -14.60 9.79 4.48
CA ASP A 187 -15.91 10.33 4.18
C ASP A 187 -15.93 10.84 2.72
N PRO A 188 -16.67 10.17 1.80
CA PRO A 188 -16.72 10.60 0.41
C PRO A 188 -17.40 11.96 0.23
N LYS A 189 -18.29 12.37 1.16
CA LYS A 189 -19.01 13.64 1.06
C LYS A 189 -18.11 14.85 1.27
N THR A 190 -17.23 14.80 2.27
CA THR A 190 -16.24 15.85 2.52
C THR A 190 -14.93 15.62 1.76
N GLY A 191 -14.66 14.38 1.36
CA GLY A 191 -13.38 13.99 0.75
C GLY A 191 -12.25 14.04 1.76
N ARG A 192 -12.47 13.53 2.97
CA ARG A 192 -11.52 13.56 4.08
C ARG A 192 -11.30 12.14 4.62
N LEU A 193 -10.07 11.82 5.01
CA LEU A 193 -9.80 10.63 5.83
C LEU A 193 -10.33 10.87 7.23
N ILE A 194 -11.19 10.00 7.76
CA ILE A 194 -11.77 10.16 9.11
C ILE A 194 -11.17 9.16 10.11
N TYR A 195 -10.46 8.16 9.62
CA TYR A 195 -9.80 7.14 10.43
C TYR A 195 -8.68 6.45 9.64
N THR A 196 -7.59 6.12 10.32
CA THR A 196 -6.50 5.23 9.87
C THR A 196 -6.10 4.28 11.00
N VAL A 197 -5.55 3.11 10.72
CA VAL A 197 -4.98 2.25 11.77
C VAL A 197 -3.59 2.74 12.16
N GLU A 198 -2.73 3.03 11.20
CA GLU A 198 -1.30 3.31 11.47
C GLU A 198 -1.05 4.71 12.06
N LYS A 199 -1.97 5.66 11.88
CA LYS A 199 -1.81 7.07 12.31
C LYS A 199 -0.57 7.72 11.69
N GLU A 200 -0.53 7.73 10.36
CA GLU A 200 0.43 8.52 9.61
C GLU A 200 -0.06 9.95 9.36
N VAL A 201 0.79 10.78 8.76
CA VAL A 201 0.54 12.21 8.48
C VAL A 201 -0.67 12.47 7.57
N ASP A 202 -1.21 11.44 6.91
CA ASP A 202 -2.44 11.51 6.14
C ASP A 202 -3.71 11.45 7.01
N PHE A 203 -3.59 11.07 8.28
CA PHE A 203 -4.70 10.96 9.22
C PHE A 203 -5.45 12.29 9.36
N VAL A 204 -6.77 12.24 9.16
CA VAL A 204 -7.69 13.39 9.26
C VAL A 204 -7.53 14.45 8.15
N THR A 205 -6.65 14.21 7.19
CA THR A 205 -6.38 15.18 6.13
C THR A 205 -7.44 15.18 5.04
N SER A 206 -7.57 16.33 4.37
CA SER A 206 -8.40 16.46 3.17
C SER A 206 -7.71 15.78 1.98
N LEU A 207 -8.51 15.07 1.18
CA LEU A 207 -8.15 14.46 -0.09
C LEU A 207 -8.58 15.31 -1.30
N ARG A 208 -9.21 16.47 -1.08
CA ARG A 208 -9.62 17.40 -2.15
C ARG A 208 -8.63 18.55 -2.32
N VAL A 209 -8.11 19.03 -1.20
CA VAL A 209 -7.09 20.07 -1.09
C VAL A 209 -5.93 19.59 -0.23
N GLY A 210 -4.77 20.21 -0.36
CA GLY A 210 -3.56 19.87 0.39
C GLY A 210 -2.66 18.83 -0.30
N PRO A 211 -1.71 18.22 0.44
CA PRO A 211 -0.66 17.36 -0.12
C PRO A 211 -1.21 16.09 -0.78
N TYR A 212 -2.30 15.55 -0.25
CA TYR A 212 -2.83 14.24 -0.65
C TYR A 212 -3.84 14.29 -1.81
N ARG A 213 -4.14 15.47 -2.38
CA ARG A 213 -5.18 15.62 -3.43
C ARG A 213 -4.93 14.85 -4.72
N HIS A 214 -3.67 14.55 -5.02
CA HIS A 214 -3.25 13.81 -6.23
C HIS A 214 -2.91 12.35 -5.94
N SER A 215 -3.26 11.86 -4.76
CA SER A 215 -2.99 10.48 -4.35
C SER A 215 -3.99 9.48 -4.94
N ASN A 216 -3.59 8.20 -4.99
CA ASN A 216 -4.49 7.11 -5.38
C ASN A 216 -5.73 7.03 -4.48
N ILE A 217 -5.58 7.37 -3.19
CA ILE A 217 -6.72 7.37 -2.26
C ILE A 217 -7.69 8.52 -2.55
N ALA A 218 -7.20 9.70 -2.90
CA ALA A 218 -8.06 10.79 -3.35
C ALA A 218 -8.87 10.41 -4.59
N ALA A 219 -8.22 9.76 -5.57
CA ALA A 219 -8.90 9.25 -6.76
C ALA A 219 -9.96 8.18 -6.43
N ALA A 220 -9.68 7.27 -5.50
CA ALA A 220 -10.63 6.25 -5.06
C ALA A 220 -11.85 6.88 -4.36
N VAL A 221 -11.63 7.80 -3.43
CA VAL A 221 -12.69 8.47 -2.67
C VAL A 221 -13.58 9.32 -3.59
N ALA A 222 -12.99 10.00 -4.58
CA ALA A 222 -13.74 10.77 -5.57
C ALA A 222 -14.73 9.91 -6.37
N ARG A 223 -14.39 8.65 -6.68
CA ARG A 223 -15.29 7.71 -7.38
C ARG A 223 -16.48 7.24 -6.52
N CYS A 224 -16.40 7.40 -5.20
CA CYS A 224 -17.48 7.08 -4.28
C CYS A 224 -18.36 8.29 -3.96
N ALA A 225 -18.00 9.49 -4.42
CA ALA A 225 -18.74 10.72 -4.18
C ALA A 225 -19.84 10.99 -5.22
N THR A 226 -19.88 10.20 -6.30
CA THR A 226 -20.90 10.20 -7.36
C THR A 226 -22.00 9.20 -7.07
#